data_AF-A0A1E1K059-F1
#
_entry.id   AF-A0A1E1K059-F1
#
_cell.length_a   1.000
_cell.length_b   1.000
_cell.length_c   1.000
_cell.angle_alpha   90.00
_cell.angle_beta   90.00
_cell.angle_gamma   90.00
#
_symmetry.space_group_name_H-M   'P 1'
#
loop_
_entity.id
_entity.type
_entity.pdbx_description
1 polymer ?
#
loop_
_entity_poly.entity_id
_entity_poly.type
_entity_poly.pdbx_seq_one_letter_code
_entity_poly.pdbx_strand_id
1 'polypeptide(L)'
;MVVIRRKVRENRKSSDEYDAETGISTVWFRHASKDPYRVVAGLDYACPWPYDTDKPVSSNTKTVIDLIRLDYEKVLSRHGITFQGEELQSLSRRDHNDYTDTLLLMSLDDGVSKWCDAADEIQTMIDEAYRAYTPQIIPGGPSVYSDYESGSDSRFVFENKACPIRVELRNPLKFYCDRTGMRRLCANGERGTLALEKTQDIVMDKAELLCGKENISSVSWNLRVRVALVHPVDGMPTVMIGVKPRARKNWAAIEEEMCKAIEGVLDEEDTKVTVEIGPGWIQQGIYLDPKLLN
;
A
#
# COMPACT_ATOMS: atom_id res chain seq x y z
N MET A 1 1.50 20.11 -4.61
CA MET A 1 1.73 18.71 -4.21
C MET A 1 3.20 18.60 -3.80
N VAL A 2 3.49 18.46 -2.50
CA VAL A 2 4.88 18.37 -2.02
C VAL A 2 5.36 16.94 -2.24
N VAL A 3 6.25 16.74 -3.20
CA VAL A 3 6.92 15.46 -3.42
C VAL A 3 8.08 15.39 -2.43
N ILE A 4 7.95 14.58 -1.39
CA ILE A 4 9.03 14.32 -0.43
C ILE A 4 10.14 13.58 -1.18
N ARG A 5 11.25 14.27 -1.49
CA ARG A 5 12.45 13.68 -2.13
C ARG A 5 13.44 13.25 -1.04
N ARG A 6 13.82 11.97 -1.02
CA ARG A 6 14.86 11.43 -0.11
C ARG A 6 16.27 11.59 -0.72
N LYS A 7 17.29 11.80 0.13
CA LYS A 7 18.73 11.81 -0.22
C LYS A 7 19.26 10.37 -0.27
N VAL A 8 19.89 10.01 -1.39
CA VAL A 8 20.44 8.67 -1.68
C VAL A 8 21.72 8.40 -0.89
N ARG A 9 21.88 7.19 -0.34
CA ARG A 9 23.14 6.69 0.23
C ARG A 9 23.54 5.40 -0.50
N GLU A 10 24.73 5.39 -1.11
CA GLU A 10 25.21 4.26 -1.92
C GLU A 10 25.78 3.16 -1.02
N ASN A 11 25.07 2.04 -0.86
CA ASN A 11 25.68 0.71 -0.75
C ASN A 11 24.66 -0.43 -0.66
N ARG A 12 24.53 -1.21 -1.74
CA ARG A 12 24.40 -2.69 -1.79
C ARG A 12 24.11 -3.10 -3.23
N LYS A 13 24.59 -4.28 -3.63
CA LYS A 13 24.31 -4.88 -4.94
C LYS A 13 22.82 -5.25 -5.02
N SER A 14 22.01 -4.26 -5.37
CA SER A 14 20.60 -4.39 -5.71
C SER A 14 20.45 -5.22 -6.98
N SER A 15 19.52 -6.16 -7.02
CA SER A 15 18.99 -6.55 -8.33
C SER A 15 18.25 -5.34 -8.93
N ASP A 16 18.25 -5.22 -10.24
CA ASP A 16 17.67 -4.06 -10.97
C ASP A 16 16.15 -3.89 -10.76
N GLU A 17 15.51 -4.84 -10.07
CA GLU A 17 14.06 -4.99 -9.90
C GLU A 17 13.51 -4.36 -8.61
N TYR A 18 14.38 -4.17 -7.61
CA TYR A 18 14.01 -3.68 -6.29
C TYR A 18 14.78 -2.40 -5.96
N ASP A 19 14.21 -1.58 -5.08
CA ASP A 19 14.96 -0.49 -4.48
C ASP A 19 16.16 -1.06 -3.71
N ALA A 20 17.34 -0.53 -4.00
CA ALA A 20 18.62 -1.06 -3.50
C ALA A 20 18.75 -1.01 -1.98
N GLU A 21 18.06 -0.05 -1.36
CA GLU A 21 18.11 0.21 0.07
C GLU A 21 17.13 -0.68 0.84
N THR A 22 15.93 -0.84 0.29
CA THR A 22 14.79 -1.46 0.99
C THR A 22 14.42 -2.85 0.50
N GLY A 23 14.86 -3.26 -0.70
CA GLY A 23 14.42 -4.49 -1.35
C GLY A 23 12.94 -4.44 -1.78
N ILE A 24 12.34 -3.25 -1.86
CA ILE A 24 10.93 -3.05 -2.19
C ILE A 24 10.76 -2.79 -3.70
N SER A 25 9.72 -3.38 -4.29
CA SER A 25 9.37 -3.09 -5.69
C SER A 25 8.91 -1.64 -5.85
N THR A 26 9.53 -0.94 -6.82
CA THR A 26 9.35 0.51 -7.01
C THR A 26 7.90 0.91 -7.33
N VAL A 27 7.13 0.05 -7.99
CA VAL A 27 5.71 0.31 -8.28
C VAL A 27 4.84 0.21 -7.02
N TRP A 28 5.12 -0.73 -6.13
CA TRP A 28 4.39 -0.87 -4.86
C TRP A 28 4.64 0.34 -3.96
N PHE A 29 5.89 0.76 -3.83
CA PHE A 29 6.25 1.96 -3.10
C PHE A 29 5.57 3.21 -3.69
N ARG A 30 5.59 3.35 -5.02
CA ARG A 30 4.87 4.44 -5.70
C ARG A 30 3.37 4.38 -5.44
N HIS A 31 2.76 3.20 -5.51
CA HIS A 31 1.33 3.05 -5.31
C HIS A 31 0.92 3.42 -3.87
N ALA A 32 1.65 2.93 -2.87
CA ALA A 32 1.38 3.26 -1.47
C ALA A 32 1.62 4.75 -1.15
N SER A 33 2.66 5.37 -1.71
CA SER A 33 2.99 6.78 -1.47
C SER A 33 2.02 7.79 -2.11
N LYS A 34 1.08 7.34 -2.95
CA LYS A 34 0.03 8.20 -3.50
C LYS A 34 -1.05 8.55 -2.49
N ASP A 35 -1.16 7.81 -1.40
CA ASP A 35 -2.13 8.09 -0.36
C ASP A 35 -1.49 8.99 0.70
N PRO A 36 -1.70 10.32 0.67
CA PRO A 36 -1.11 11.20 1.66
C PRO A 36 -1.74 11.01 3.04
N TYR A 37 -2.88 10.33 3.13
CA TYR A 37 -3.63 10.13 4.38
C TYR A 37 -3.29 8.81 5.06
N ARG A 38 -2.16 8.20 4.71
CA ARG A 38 -1.54 7.06 5.38
C ARG A 38 -0.06 7.31 5.55
N VAL A 39 0.45 7.08 6.75
CA VAL A 39 1.87 7.22 7.07
C VAL A 39 2.29 6.01 7.87
N VAL A 40 3.41 5.41 7.49
CA VAL A 40 4.07 4.34 8.24
C VAL A 40 5.39 4.86 8.77
N ALA A 41 5.79 4.35 9.93
CA ALA A 41 7.08 4.68 10.53
C ALA A 41 8.28 4.20 9.68
N GLY A 42 9.34 5.00 9.67
CA GLY A 42 10.65 4.68 9.13
C GLY A 42 10.74 4.72 7.60
N LEU A 43 11.43 3.72 7.05
CA LEU A 43 11.64 3.59 5.61
C LEU A 43 10.60 2.68 4.93
N ASP A 44 9.67 2.11 5.72
CA ASP A 44 8.63 1.23 5.20
C ASP A 44 7.49 2.03 4.52
N TYR A 45 6.54 1.31 3.92
CA TYR A 45 5.36 1.85 3.28
C TYR A 45 4.10 1.19 3.83
N ALA A 46 3.01 1.93 3.78
CA ALA A 46 1.70 1.42 4.15
C ALA A 46 1.35 0.18 3.33
N CYS A 47 0.81 -0.85 3.99
CA CYS A 47 0.39 -2.07 3.30
C CYS A 47 -0.61 -1.66 2.20
N PRO A 48 -0.28 -1.87 0.92
CA PRO A 48 -1.10 -1.38 -0.18
C PRO A 48 -2.52 -1.95 -0.10
N TRP A 49 -3.52 -1.10 -0.33
CA TRP A 49 -4.90 -1.59 -0.45
C TRP A 49 -5.12 -2.23 -1.83
N PRO A 50 -5.87 -3.33 -1.94
CA PRO A 50 -6.42 -4.10 -0.83
C PRO A 50 -5.39 -5.03 -0.18
N TYR A 51 -5.53 -5.22 1.12
CA TYR A 51 -4.73 -6.15 1.92
C TYR A 51 -5.63 -7.20 2.57
N ASP A 52 -5.02 -8.29 3.03
CA ASP A 52 -5.68 -9.36 3.77
C ASP A 52 -5.44 -9.21 5.27
N THR A 53 -6.46 -9.59 6.05
CA THR A 53 -6.47 -9.51 7.52
C THR A 53 -6.87 -10.84 8.15
N ASP A 54 -6.66 -11.94 7.43
CA ASP A 54 -7.20 -13.26 7.82
C ASP A 54 -6.47 -13.86 9.03
N LYS A 55 -5.24 -13.42 9.30
CA LYS A 55 -4.49 -13.86 10.48
C LYS A 55 -4.82 -12.99 11.70
N PRO A 56 -5.00 -13.62 12.88
CA PRO A 56 -5.14 -12.86 14.11
C PRO A 56 -3.82 -12.20 14.48
N VAL A 57 -3.92 -11.04 15.13
CA VAL A 57 -2.78 -10.35 15.76
C VAL A 57 -2.19 -11.23 16.86
N SER A 58 -0.87 -11.30 16.94
CA SER A 58 -0.18 -12.08 17.97
C SER A 58 -0.46 -11.55 19.39
N SER A 59 -0.44 -12.45 20.37
CA SER A 59 -0.61 -12.09 21.78
C SER A 59 0.49 -11.15 22.26
N ASN A 60 1.73 -11.35 21.81
CA ASN A 60 2.86 -10.49 22.16
C ASN A 60 2.64 -9.05 21.69
N THR A 61 2.13 -8.85 20.47
CA THR A 61 1.77 -7.51 19.98
C THR A 61 0.75 -6.84 20.89
N LYS A 62 -0.33 -7.54 21.25
CA LYS A 62 -1.37 -6.99 22.13
C LYS A 62 -0.77 -6.51 23.46
N THR A 63 0.03 -7.36 24.10
CA THR A 63 0.68 -7.01 25.37
C THR A 63 1.61 -5.81 25.22
N VAL A 64 2.44 -5.78 24.18
CA VAL A 64 3.38 -4.66 23.96
C VAL A 64 2.63 -3.34 23.74
N ILE A 65 1.56 -3.35 22.94
CA ILE A 65 0.76 -2.15 22.70
C ILE A 65 0.02 -1.69 23.96
N ASP A 66 -0.57 -2.62 24.72
CA ASP A 66 -1.23 -2.30 25.99
C ASP A 66 -0.29 -1.61 26.98
N LEU A 67 0.99 -2.00 27.02
CA LEU A 67 2.01 -1.40 27.89
C LEU A 67 2.33 0.06 27.53
N ILE A 68 2.31 0.42 26.25
CA ILE A 68 2.72 1.75 25.78
C ILE A 68 1.55 2.67 25.43
N ARG A 69 0.30 2.20 25.61
CA ARG A 69 -0.91 2.87 25.12
C ARG A 69 -1.01 4.33 25.53
N LEU A 70 -0.92 4.59 26.83
CA LEU A 70 -1.03 5.94 27.38
C LEU A 70 0.10 6.85 26.93
N ASP A 71 1.25 6.30 26.55
CA ASP A 71 2.41 7.09 26.16
C ASP A 71 2.36 7.47 24.68
N TYR A 72 1.91 6.57 23.79
CA TYR A 72 1.77 6.94 22.38
C TYR A 72 0.65 7.97 22.20
N GLU A 73 -0.42 7.93 23.01
CA GLU A 73 -1.48 8.96 22.99
C GLU A 73 -0.91 10.35 23.33
N LYS A 74 0.06 10.42 24.25
CA LYS A 74 0.80 11.67 24.55
C LYS A 74 1.69 12.09 23.39
N VAL A 75 2.29 11.15 22.65
CA VAL A 75 3.05 11.45 21.42
C VAL A 75 2.11 12.12 20.41
N LEU A 76 0.96 11.50 20.11
CA LEU A 76 -0.03 12.06 19.18
C LEU A 76 -0.44 13.48 19.60
N SER A 77 -0.76 13.68 20.88
CA SER A 77 -1.12 15.00 21.42
C SER A 77 0.00 16.05 21.27
N ARG A 78 1.26 15.69 21.55
CA ARG A 78 2.43 16.58 21.40
C ARG A 78 2.65 17.02 19.95
N HIS A 79 2.39 16.12 19.00
CA HIS A 79 2.44 16.44 17.57
C HIS A 79 1.18 17.19 17.08
N GLY A 80 0.19 17.41 17.95
CA GLY A 80 -1.06 18.09 17.61
C GLY A 80 -1.97 17.23 16.72
N ILE A 81 -1.92 15.91 16.90
CA ILE A 81 -2.74 14.94 16.18
C ILE A 81 -3.93 14.55 17.06
N THR A 82 -5.15 14.72 16.54
CA THR A 82 -6.39 14.36 17.21
C THR A 82 -6.61 12.85 17.13
N PHE A 83 -6.36 12.13 18.23
CA PHE A 83 -6.59 10.69 18.29
C PHE A 83 -8.09 10.36 18.29
N GLN A 84 -8.51 9.48 17.37
CA GLN A 84 -9.91 9.07 17.19
C GLN A 84 -10.16 7.62 17.59
N GLY A 85 -9.11 6.80 17.50
CA GLY A 85 -9.17 5.39 17.85
C GLY A 85 -7.96 4.64 17.34
N GLU A 86 -7.85 3.40 17.79
CA GLU A 86 -6.82 2.46 17.38
C GLU A 86 -7.44 1.13 16.94
N GLU A 87 -6.73 0.42 16.09
CA GLU A 87 -6.99 -0.99 15.76
C GLU A 87 -5.66 -1.75 15.69
N LEU A 88 -5.68 -3.01 16.11
CA LEU A 88 -4.58 -3.93 15.85
C LEU A 88 -5.00 -4.88 14.74
N GLN A 89 -4.20 -4.95 13.68
CA GLN A 89 -4.46 -5.84 12.55
C GLN A 89 -3.17 -6.56 12.13
N SER A 90 -3.27 -7.83 11.74
CA SER A 90 -2.18 -8.52 11.06
C SER A 90 -2.40 -8.36 9.56
N LEU A 91 -1.54 -7.57 8.90
CA LEU A 91 -1.73 -7.17 7.51
C LEU A 91 -0.80 -7.95 6.59
N SER A 92 -1.35 -8.54 5.55
CA SER A 92 -0.58 -9.07 4.42
C SER A 92 -1.08 -8.47 3.10
N ARG A 93 -0.19 -8.41 2.12
CA ARG A 93 -0.64 -8.18 0.75
C ARG A 93 -1.43 -9.40 0.26
N ARG A 94 -2.42 -9.19 -0.61
CA ARG A 94 -3.25 -10.30 -1.14
C ARG A 94 -2.49 -11.40 -1.86
N ASP A 95 -1.31 -11.09 -2.38
CA ASP A 95 -0.45 -12.01 -3.12
C ASP A 95 0.70 -12.58 -2.27
N HIS A 96 0.73 -12.27 -0.97
CA HIS A 96 1.78 -12.72 -0.04
C HIS A 96 1.15 -13.39 1.19
N ASN A 97 1.86 -14.34 1.78
CA ASN A 97 1.50 -14.96 3.06
C ASN A 97 2.30 -14.38 4.24
N ASP A 98 2.92 -13.21 4.01
CA ASP A 98 3.80 -12.51 4.93
C ASP A 98 3.00 -11.46 5.70
N TYR A 99 2.44 -11.89 6.83
CA TYR A 99 1.64 -11.05 7.70
C TYR A 99 2.53 -10.26 8.65
N THR A 100 2.23 -8.98 8.79
CA THR A 100 2.89 -8.06 9.71
C THR A 100 1.86 -7.48 10.67
N ASP A 101 2.04 -7.72 11.96
CA ASP A 101 1.23 -7.10 13.00
C ASP A 101 1.40 -5.58 12.92
N THR A 102 0.31 -4.85 12.86
CA THR A 102 0.30 -3.40 12.62
C THR A 102 -0.63 -2.72 13.63
N LEU A 103 -0.10 -1.74 14.37
CA LEU A 103 -0.86 -0.77 15.13
C LEU A 103 -1.37 0.32 14.19
N LEU A 104 -2.68 0.35 13.98
CA LEU A 104 -3.38 1.33 13.18
C LEU A 104 -3.91 2.45 14.07
N LEU A 105 -3.36 3.64 13.94
CA LEU A 105 -3.79 4.84 14.67
C LEU A 105 -4.63 5.73 13.75
N MET A 106 -5.83 6.07 14.19
CA MET A 106 -6.78 6.84 13.38
C MET A 106 -6.86 8.28 13.84
N SER A 107 -6.78 9.20 12.88
CA SER A 107 -7.03 10.64 13.06
C SER A 107 -7.88 11.19 11.92
N LEU A 108 -8.75 12.16 12.21
CA LEU A 108 -9.52 12.88 11.18
C LEU A 108 -8.79 14.13 10.67
N ASP A 109 -7.59 14.41 11.17
CA ASP A 109 -6.82 15.58 10.76
C ASP A 109 -6.40 15.45 9.28
N ASP A 110 -6.20 16.62 8.65
CA ASP A 110 -5.73 16.73 7.27
C ASP A 110 -4.22 17.03 7.17
N GLY A 111 -3.62 17.44 8.28
CA GLY A 111 -2.21 17.82 8.37
C GLY A 111 -1.29 16.61 8.55
N VAL A 112 -0.89 15.97 7.46
CA VAL A 112 -0.06 14.74 7.50
C VAL A 112 1.43 15.00 7.72
N SER A 113 1.88 16.27 7.68
CA SER A 113 3.31 16.61 7.77
C SER A 113 3.96 16.19 9.08
N LYS A 114 3.18 16.13 10.17
CA LYS A 114 3.65 15.72 11.51
C LYS A 114 3.39 14.24 11.81
N TRP A 115 2.65 13.55 10.93
CA TRP A 115 2.31 12.15 11.15
C TRP A 115 3.53 11.24 11.03
N CYS A 116 4.49 11.58 10.17
CA CYS A 116 5.75 10.83 10.04
C CYS A 116 6.55 10.88 11.34
N ASP A 117 6.77 12.08 11.88
CA ASP A 117 7.54 12.26 13.11
C ASP A 117 6.87 11.54 14.30
N ALA A 118 5.54 11.61 14.38
CA ALA A 118 4.77 10.88 15.39
C ALA A 118 4.88 9.35 15.20
N ALA A 119 4.73 8.85 13.97
CA ALA A 119 4.84 7.43 13.67
C ALA A 119 6.22 6.88 14.07
N ASP A 120 7.30 7.60 13.74
CA ASP A 120 8.68 7.21 14.06
C ASP A 120 8.94 7.18 15.57
N GLU A 121 8.44 8.17 16.31
CA GLU A 121 8.56 8.22 17.76
C GLU A 121 7.79 7.05 18.42
N ILE A 122 6.57 6.75 17.95
CA ILE A 122 5.77 5.63 18.47
C ILE A 122 6.43 4.29 18.11
N GLN A 123 7.00 4.15 16.91
CA GLN A 123 7.72 2.94 16.52
C GLN A 123 8.94 2.71 17.42
N THR A 124 9.65 3.78 17.80
CA THR A 124 10.78 3.69 18.75
C THR A 124 10.30 3.15 20.10
N MET A 125 9.14 3.62 20.60
CA MET A 125 8.56 3.12 21.85
C MET A 125 8.15 1.65 21.77
N ILE A 126 7.55 1.24 20.65
CA ILE A 126 7.22 -0.17 20.39
C ILE A 126 8.47 -1.03 20.42
N ASP A 127 9.53 -0.60 19.74
CA ASP A 127 10.80 -1.33 19.69
C ASP A 127 11.41 -1.50 21.08
N GLU A 128 11.39 -0.46 21.90
CA GLU A 128 11.88 -0.47 23.29
C GLU A 128 11.04 -1.39 24.18
N ALA A 129 9.71 -1.25 24.14
CA ALA A 129 8.79 -2.09 24.90
C ALA A 129 8.87 -3.56 24.46
N TYR A 130 9.00 -3.83 23.17
CA TYR A 130 9.17 -5.19 22.64
C TYR A 130 10.47 -5.83 23.15
N ARG A 131 11.60 -5.08 23.14
CA ARG A 131 12.88 -5.55 23.70
C ARG A 131 12.81 -5.80 25.20
N ALA A 132 12.11 -4.95 25.95
CA ALA A 132 11.92 -5.12 27.39
C ALA A 132 11.00 -6.31 27.72
N TYR A 133 9.93 -6.50 26.93
CA TYR A 133 8.96 -7.59 27.08
C TYR A 133 9.47 -8.94 26.56
N THR A 134 10.48 -8.93 25.69
CA THR A 134 11.18 -10.14 25.22
C THR A 134 12.52 -10.29 25.97
N PRO A 135 12.55 -10.55 27.30
CA PRO A 135 13.79 -10.92 27.96
C PRO A 135 14.35 -12.17 27.27
N GLN A 136 15.65 -12.08 26.95
CA GLN A 136 16.47 -13.07 26.28
C GLN A 136 16.00 -14.49 26.56
N ILE A 137 15.60 -15.21 25.50
CA ILE A 137 15.60 -16.67 25.51
C ILE A 137 17.02 -17.06 25.93
N ILE A 138 17.17 -17.45 27.19
CA ILE A 138 18.44 -17.90 27.74
C ILE A 138 18.88 -19.05 26.84
N PRO A 139 20.10 -19.04 26.26
CA PRO A 139 20.61 -20.17 25.50
C PRO A 139 20.55 -21.42 26.39
N GLY A 140 19.58 -22.31 26.15
CA GLY A 140 19.35 -23.52 26.94
C GLY A 140 18.06 -23.59 27.78
N GLY A 141 17.20 -22.57 27.76
CA GLY A 141 15.84 -22.68 28.31
C GLY A 141 14.95 -23.55 27.40
N PRO A 142 14.05 -24.40 27.95
CA PRO A 142 13.13 -25.18 27.14
C PRO A 142 12.31 -24.24 26.24
N SER A 143 12.39 -24.45 24.92
CA SER A 143 11.62 -23.70 23.93
C SER A 143 10.13 -23.84 24.23
N VAL A 144 9.48 -22.74 24.60
CA VAL A 144 8.01 -22.67 24.80
C VAL A 144 7.27 -22.50 23.46
N TYR A 145 8.00 -22.53 22.33
CA TYR A 145 7.42 -22.62 20.98
C TYR A 145 7.75 -24.00 20.40
N SER A 146 6.98 -25.04 20.78
CA SER A 146 7.15 -26.42 20.29
C SER A 146 6.11 -26.89 19.28
N ASP A 147 5.15 -26.06 18.88
CA ASP A 147 3.96 -26.59 18.18
C ASP A 147 3.89 -26.28 16.67
N TYR A 148 5.02 -25.99 16.03
CA TYR A 148 5.11 -26.04 14.56
C TYR A 148 6.20 -27.01 14.10
N GLU A 149 5.72 -28.08 13.49
CA GLU A 149 6.43 -29.31 13.18
C GLU A 149 7.64 -29.14 12.25
N SER A 150 8.75 -29.74 12.73
CA SER A 150 9.85 -30.40 12.02
C SER A 150 9.97 -30.23 10.49
N GLY A 151 10.84 -29.30 10.09
CA GLY A 151 11.56 -29.34 8.82
C GLY A 151 13.02 -28.97 9.07
N SER A 152 13.89 -29.98 9.09
CA SER A 152 15.29 -29.91 9.50
C SER A 152 16.18 -29.14 8.50
N ASP A 153 16.58 -27.92 8.85
CA ASP A 153 17.95 -27.41 8.63
C ASP A 153 18.19 -26.17 9.53
N SER A 154 18.82 -26.37 10.70
CA SER A 154 18.99 -25.33 11.72
C SER A 154 20.40 -24.74 11.72
N ARG A 155 20.64 -23.85 10.76
CA ARG A 155 21.56 -22.72 10.92
C ARG A 155 20.76 -21.41 10.88
N PHE A 156 19.84 -21.26 11.82
CA PHE A 156 19.16 -19.98 12.04
C PHE A 156 20.10 -19.06 12.79
N VAL A 157 20.89 -18.29 12.03
CA VAL A 157 21.37 -17.01 12.52
C VAL A 157 20.10 -16.23 12.85
N PHE A 158 19.88 -15.92 14.13
CA PHE A 158 18.89 -14.92 14.53
C PHE A 158 19.40 -13.58 13.98
N GLU A 159 19.18 -13.34 12.69
CA GLU A 159 19.17 -11.98 12.19
C GLU A 159 18.20 -11.22 13.08
N ASN A 160 18.66 -10.09 13.62
CA ASN A 160 17.87 -9.11 14.34
C ASN A 160 16.71 -8.69 13.42
N LYS A 161 15.68 -9.52 13.34
CA LYS A 161 14.46 -9.20 12.62
C LYS A 161 13.87 -8.06 13.43
N ALA A 162 13.76 -6.90 12.79
CA ALA A 162 13.16 -5.71 13.37
C ALA A 162 11.85 -6.06 14.09
N CYS A 163 11.44 -5.23 15.07
CA CYS A 163 10.20 -5.46 15.80
C CYS A 163 9.08 -5.82 14.80
N PRO A 164 8.38 -6.95 14.96
CA PRO A 164 7.39 -7.38 13.99
C PRO A 164 6.14 -6.49 13.97
N ILE A 165 6.07 -5.51 14.88
CA ILE A 165 4.96 -4.59 15.04
C ILE A 165 5.27 -3.30 14.29
N ARG A 166 4.43 -2.98 13.30
CA ARG A 166 4.51 -1.75 12.54
C ARG A 166 3.51 -0.72 13.05
N VAL A 167 3.86 0.57 12.98
CA VAL A 167 2.90 1.67 13.20
C VAL A 167 2.42 2.23 11.86
N GLU A 168 1.10 2.40 11.72
CA GLU A 168 0.49 3.16 10.63
C GLU A 168 -0.51 4.19 11.19
N LEU A 169 -0.30 5.48 10.88
CA LEU A 169 -1.30 6.53 11.08
C LEU A 169 -2.12 6.69 9.81
N ARG A 170 -3.45 6.77 9.94
CA ARG A 170 -4.34 6.96 8.79
C ARG A 170 -5.56 7.83 9.07
N ASN A 171 -6.09 8.47 8.03
CA ASN A 171 -7.41 9.10 8.06
C ASN A 171 -8.46 8.12 7.49
N PRO A 172 -9.31 7.49 8.33
CA PRO A 172 -10.26 6.48 7.86
C PRO A 172 -11.28 7.00 6.85
N LEU A 173 -11.51 8.32 6.78
CA LEU A 173 -12.46 8.94 5.86
C LEU A 173 -11.82 9.38 4.53
N LYS A 174 -10.49 9.54 4.49
CA LYS A 174 -9.76 10.11 3.34
C LYS A 174 -8.74 9.19 2.72
N PHE A 175 -8.29 8.16 3.44
CA PHE A 175 -7.36 7.19 2.88
C PHE A 175 -7.98 6.48 1.69
N TYR A 176 -7.12 6.16 0.75
CA TYR A 176 -7.45 5.51 -0.47
C TYR A 176 -7.84 4.05 -0.16
N CYS A 177 -9.15 3.80 -0.19
CA CYS A 177 -9.79 2.53 0.16
C CYS A 177 -10.81 2.07 -0.88
N ASP A 178 -10.71 2.61 -2.09
CA ASP A 178 -11.71 2.46 -3.14
C ASP A 178 -12.08 1.01 -3.38
N ARG A 179 -13.39 0.80 -3.57
CA ARG A 179 -13.93 -0.44 -4.10
C ARG A 179 -14.22 -0.21 -5.57
N THR A 180 -13.71 -1.09 -6.43
CA THR A 180 -14.24 -1.24 -7.77
C THR A 180 -15.61 -1.87 -7.66
N GLY A 181 -16.63 -1.02 -7.49
CA GLY A 181 -18.02 -1.46 -7.51
C GLY A 181 -18.46 -1.62 -8.96
N MET A 182 -19.01 -2.78 -9.30
CA MET A 182 -19.85 -2.96 -10.49
C MET A 182 -21.20 -2.25 -10.23
N ARG A 183 -21.19 -0.93 -9.99
CA ARG A 183 -22.39 -0.16 -9.66
C ARG A 183 -23.02 0.38 -10.95
N ARG A 184 -24.35 0.26 -11.03
CA ARG A 184 -25.19 0.84 -12.09
C ARG A 184 -24.84 2.31 -12.27
N LEU A 185 -24.60 2.67 -13.52
CA LEU A 185 -24.51 4.03 -14.05
C LEU A 185 -25.47 4.93 -13.29
N CYS A 186 -24.93 5.81 -12.43
CA CYS A 186 -25.68 6.99 -12.02
C CYS A 186 -25.89 7.87 -13.27
N ALA A 187 -26.76 8.87 -13.23
CA ALA A 187 -27.04 9.71 -14.40
C ALA A 187 -25.78 10.36 -15.02
N ASN A 188 -24.75 10.66 -14.22
CA ASN A 188 -23.44 11.14 -14.72
C ASN A 188 -22.44 10.03 -15.03
N GLY A 189 -22.77 8.77 -14.71
CA GLY A 189 -22.00 7.59 -15.08
C GLY A 189 -21.89 7.44 -16.59
N GLU A 190 -22.89 7.87 -17.37
CA GLU A 190 -22.84 7.82 -18.84
C GLU A 190 -21.70 8.68 -19.40
N ARG A 191 -21.53 9.94 -18.93
CA ARG A 191 -20.41 10.80 -19.36
C ARG A 191 -19.06 10.22 -18.97
N GLY A 192 -18.96 9.67 -17.76
CA GLY A 192 -17.74 9.00 -17.31
C GLY A 192 -17.39 7.77 -18.14
N THR A 193 -18.39 6.95 -18.49
CA THR A 193 -18.23 5.78 -19.35
C THR A 193 -17.81 6.17 -20.77
N LEU A 194 -18.48 7.14 -21.38
CA LEU A 194 -18.12 7.64 -22.71
C LEU A 194 -16.69 8.19 -22.74
N ALA A 195 -16.29 8.95 -21.71
CA ALA A 195 -14.92 9.43 -21.60
C ALA A 195 -13.91 8.27 -21.48
N LEU A 196 -14.23 7.21 -20.73
CA LEU A 196 -13.37 6.01 -20.66
C LEU A 196 -13.28 5.28 -22.01
N GLU A 197 -14.40 5.14 -22.73
CA GLU A 197 -14.43 4.52 -24.05
C GLU A 197 -13.53 5.27 -25.05
N LYS A 198 -13.59 6.60 -25.09
CA LYS A 198 -12.72 7.43 -25.95
C LYS A 198 -11.22 7.21 -25.68
N THR A 199 -10.86 6.80 -24.46
CA THR A 199 -9.44 6.61 -24.08
C THR A 199 -8.87 5.23 -24.37
N GLN A 200 -9.67 4.25 -24.80
CA GLN A 200 -9.23 2.84 -24.85
C GLN A 200 -8.00 2.63 -25.74
N ASP A 201 -8.07 3.05 -27.00
CA ASP A 201 -7.00 2.82 -27.97
C ASP A 201 -5.72 3.57 -27.59
N ILE A 202 -5.83 4.86 -27.28
CA ILE A 202 -4.65 5.69 -26.94
C ILE A 202 -3.96 5.20 -25.67
N VAL A 203 -4.71 4.72 -24.66
CA VAL A 203 -4.12 4.20 -23.44
C VAL A 203 -3.44 2.86 -23.69
N MET A 204 -4.04 1.96 -24.47
CA MET A 204 -3.41 0.68 -24.80
C MET A 204 -2.09 0.89 -25.55
N ASP A 205 -2.09 1.72 -26.60
CA ASP A 205 -0.89 2.03 -27.38
C ASP A 205 0.20 2.68 -26.54
N LYS A 206 -0.17 3.69 -25.74
CA LYS A 206 0.78 4.37 -24.86
C LYS A 206 1.28 3.43 -23.76
N ALA A 207 0.46 2.51 -23.25
CA ALA A 207 0.87 1.64 -22.17
C ALA A 207 1.92 0.67 -22.67
N GLU A 208 1.69 0.06 -23.84
CA GLU A 208 2.67 -0.82 -24.47
C GLU A 208 3.98 -0.08 -24.78
N LEU A 209 3.89 1.17 -25.26
CA LEU A 209 5.06 2.00 -25.56
C LEU A 209 5.87 2.37 -24.31
N LEU A 210 5.21 2.84 -23.24
CA LEU A 210 5.90 3.42 -22.07
C LEU A 210 6.30 2.34 -21.05
N CYS A 211 5.42 1.37 -20.81
CA CYS A 211 5.66 0.30 -19.83
C CYS A 211 6.41 -0.88 -20.43
N GLY A 212 6.31 -1.10 -21.74
CA GLY A 212 6.71 -2.35 -22.41
C GLY A 212 5.59 -3.38 -22.31
N LYS A 213 5.19 -3.96 -23.44
CA LYS A 213 4.06 -4.91 -23.55
C LYS A 213 4.20 -6.10 -22.59
N GLU A 214 5.42 -6.60 -22.41
CA GLU A 214 5.74 -7.70 -21.52
C GLU A 214 5.62 -7.37 -20.02
N ASN A 215 5.63 -6.08 -19.67
CA ASN A 215 5.54 -5.61 -18.28
C ASN A 215 4.10 -5.28 -17.86
N ILE A 216 3.17 -5.12 -18.81
CA ILE A 216 1.76 -4.91 -18.50
C ILE A 216 1.15 -6.26 -18.09
N SER A 217 0.47 -6.28 -16.96
CA SER A 217 -0.35 -7.43 -16.54
C SER A 217 -1.81 -7.24 -16.88
N SER A 218 -2.30 -6.00 -16.85
CA SER A 218 -3.70 -5.67 -17.06
C SER A 218 -3.87 -4.17 -17.33
N VAL A 219 -4.92 -3.83 -18.07
CA VAL A 219 -5.44 -2.47 -18.20
C VAL A 219 -6.94 -2.56 -17.94
N SER A 220 -7.48 -1.64 -17.13
CA SER A 220 -8.90 -1.63 -16.80
C SER A 220 -9.44 -0.22 -16.67
N TRP A 221 -10.68 -0.02 -17.10
CA TRP A 221 -11.39 1.25 -17.05
C TRP A 221 -12.44 1.15 -15.95
N ASN A 222 -12.33 2.01 -14.94
CA ASN A 222 -13.10 1.92 -13.72
C ASN A 222 -13.76 3.26 -13.40
N LEU A 223 -14.99 3.21 -12.89
CA LEU A 223 -15.61 4.35 -12.20
C LEU A 223 -15.34 4.19 -10.70
N ARG A 224 -14.35 4.92 -10.20
CA ARG A 224 -13.89 4.78 -8.82
C ARG A 224 -14.70 5.61 -7.86
N VAL A 225 -15.18 4.97 -6.80
CA VAL A 225 -15.94 5.63 -5.74
C VAL A 225 -15.19 5.45 -4.43
N ARG A 226 -15.03 6.56 -3.71
CA ARG A 226 -14.48 6.55 -2.34
C ARG A 226 -15.48 5.87 -1.41
N VAL A 227 -15.02 4.89 -0.64
CA VAL A 227 -15.88 4.07 0.24
C VAL A 227 -16.57 4.90 1.33
N ALA A 228 -15.97 6.02 1.74
CA ALA A 228 -16.47 6.84 2.85
C ALA A 228 -17.80 7.57 2.56
N LEU A 229 -18.26 7.61 1.30
CA LEU A 229 -19.46 8.37 0.93
C LEU A 229 -20.64 7.40 0.72
N VAL A 230 -21.56 7.40 1.69
CA VAL A 230 -22.82 6.63 1.67
C VAL A 230 -23.76 7.10 0.55
N HIS A 231 -23.53 8.30 0.01
CA HIS A 231 -24.28 8.87 -1.09
C HIS A 231 -23.76 8.40 -2.45
N PRO A 232 -24.63 8.31 -3.48
CA PRO A 232 -24.21 8.08 -4.86
C PRO A 232 -23.40 9.31 -5.33
N VAL A 233 -22.10 9.26 -5.11
CA VAL A 233 -21.17 10.21 -5.72
C VAL A 233 -20.78 9.63 -7.06
N ASP A 234 -20.72 10.49 -8.06
CA ASP A 234 -20.24 10.12 -9.39
C ASP A 234 -18.85 9.51 -9.26
N GLY A 235 -18.71 8.29 -9.79
CA GLY A 235 -17.41 7.64 -9.80
C GLY A 235 -16.43 8.45 -10.64
N MET A 236 -15.22 8.63 -10.14
CA MET A 236 -14.13 9.23 -10.90
C MET A 236 -13.75 8.25 -12.03
N PRO A 237 -13.81 8.65 -13.30
CA PRO A 237 -13.29 7.83 -14.38
C PRO A 237 -11.77 7.65 -14.20
N THR A 238 -11.33 6.40 -14.09
CA THR A 238 -9.93 6.06 -13.85
C THR A 238 -9.52 4.88 -14.72
N VAL A 239 -8.43 5.05 -15.44
CA VAL A 239 -7.72 3.94 -16.09
C VAL A 239 -6.66 3.41 -15.15
N MET A 240 -6.78 2.13 -14.79
CA MET A 240 -5.81 1.43 -13.97
C MET A 240 -4.92 0.55 -14.84
N ILE A 241 -3.62 0.77 -14.77
CA ILE A 241 -2.60 0.00 -15.48
C ILE A 241 -1.84 -0.84 -14.45
N GLY A 242 -2.06 -2.15 -14.50
CA GLY A 242 -1.30 -3.13 -13.72
C GLY A 242 0.02 -3.44 -14.40
N VAL A 243 1.13 -3.26 -13.69
CA VAL A 243 2.47 -3.61 -14.17
C VAL A 243 3.11 -4.68 -13.30
N LYS A 244 3.82 -5.61 -13.91
CA LYS A 244 4.55 -6.66 -13.19
C LYS A 244 5.50 -5.99 -12.17
N PRO A 245 5.49 -6.42 -10.89
CA PRO A 245 6.33 -5.83 -9.84
C PRO A 245 7.83 -5.72 -10.15
N ARG A 246 8.34 -6.50 -11.12
CA ARG A 246 9.74 -6.50 -11.56
C ARG A 246 10.11 -5.37 -12.53
N ALA A 247 9.15 -4.59 -13.01
CA ALA A 247 9.42 -3.46 -13.87
C ALA A 247 10.04 -2.29 -13.06
N ARG A 248 11.09 -1.66 -13.59
CA ARG A 248 11.66 -0.43 -13.05
C ARG A 248 11.52 0.70 -14.06
N LYS A 249 10.71 1.69 -13.72
CA LYS A 249 10.47 2.87 -14.56
C LYS A 249 10.27 4.11 -13.70
N ASN A 250 10.41 5.28 -14.30
CA ASN A 250 9.96 6.52 -13.69
C ASN A 250 8.43 6.59 -13.76
N TRP A 251 7.76 5.91 -12.83
CA TRP A 251 6.30 5.77 -12.82
C TRP A 251 5.58 7.11 -12.81
N ALA A 252 6.13 8.11 -12.12
CA ALA A 252 5.54 9.46 -12.10
C ALA A 252 5.57 10.12 -13.50
N ALA A 253 6.68 10.00 -14.23
CA ALA A 253 6.77 10.54 -15.58
C ALA A 253 5.87 9.79 -16.57
N ILE A 254 5.76 8.46 -16.43
CA ILE A 254 4.85 7.66 -17.27
C ILE A 254 3.39 8.06 -17.01
N GLU A 255 2.99 8.22 -15.75
CA GLU A 255 1.64 8.69 -15.40
C GLU A 255 1.35 10.07 -15.98
N GLU A 256 2.32 11.00 -15.90
CA GLU A 256 2.17 12.33 -16.46
C GLU A 256 2.02 12.29 -17.98
N GLU A 257 2.83 11.49 -18.68
CA GLU A 257 2.73 11.34 -20.13
C GLU A 257 1.40 10.68 -20.55
N MET A 258 0.94 9.70 -19.77
CA MET A 258 -0.37 9.06 -19.96
C MET A 258 -1.53 10.04 -19.81
N CYS A 259 -1.51 10.86 -18.75
CA CYS A 259 -2.51 11.90 -18.56
C CYS A 259 -2.54 12.86 -19.74
N LYS A 260 -1.38 13.31 -20.26
CA LYS A 260 -1.31 14.17 -21.45
C LYS A 260 -1.89 13.51 -22.69
N ALA A 261 -1.65 12.22 -22.89
CA ALA A 261 -2.19 11.48 -24.03
C ALA A 261 -3.72 11.36 -23.96
N ILE A 262 -4.26 11.09 -22.78
CA ILE A 262 -5.70 11.05 -22.51
C ILE A 262 -6.34 12.43 -22.71
N GLU A 263 -5.75 13.48 -22.16
CA GLU A 263 -6.24 14.86 -22.32
C GLU A 263 -6.28 15.28 -23.81
N GLY A 264 -5.41 14.71 -24.65
CA GLY A 264 -5.41 14.98 -26.09
C GLY A 264 -6.54 14.33 -26.90
N VAL A 265 -7.29 13.39 -26.33
CA VAL A 265 -8.43 12.73 -27.00
C VAL A 265 -9.79 13.07 -26.40
N LEU A 266 -9.80 13.77 -25.26
CA LEU A 266 -11.02 14.20 -24.59
C LEU A 266 -11.41 15.60 -25.04
N ASP A 267 -12.70 15.82 -25.25
CA ASP A 267 -13.27 17.15 -25.51
C ASP A 267 -13.32 17.97 -24.21
N GLU A 268 -13.42 19.30 -24.30
CA GLU A 268 -13.52 20.19 -23.12
C GLU A 268 -14.74 19.87 -22.23
N GLU A 269 -15.79 19.29 -22.83
CA GLU A 269 -17.00 18.87 -22.14
C GLU A 269 -16.91 17.45 -21.55
N ASP A 270 -15.87 16.67 -21.87
CA ASP A 270 -15.76 15.32 -21.34
C ASP A 270 -15.39 15.32 -19.84
N THR A 271 -15.85 14.29 -19.13
CA THR A 271 -15.42 14.09 -17.75
C THR A 271 -13.93 13.75 -17.72
N LYS A 272 -13.17 14.43 -16.86
CA LYS A 272 -11.75 14.14 -16.67
C LYS A 272 -11.52 12.66 -16.34
N VAL A 273 -10.66 12.02 -17.13
CA VAL A 273 -10.18 10.66 -16.85
C VAL A 273 -8.83 10.74 -16.14
N THR A 274 -8.68 9.96 -15.08
CA THR A 274 -7.44 9.84 -14.30
C THR A 274 -6.69 8.56 -14.64
N VAL A 275 -5.37 8.52 -14.42
CA VAL A 275 -4.55 7.33 -14.64
C VAL A 275 -3.89 6.91 -13.35
N GLU A 276 -3.92 5.61 -13.09
CA GLU A 276 -3.21 5.02 -11.99
C GLU A 276 -2.39 3.83 -12.44
N ILE A 277 -1.08 3.95 -12.30
CA ILE A 277 -0.19 2.81 -12.41
C ILE A 277 -0.08 2.17 -11.03
N GLY A 278 -0.32 0.87 -11.04
CA GLY A 278 -0.25 0.04 -9.86
C GLY A 278 0.41 -1.29 -10.18
N PRO A 279 0.79 -2.02 -9.14
CA PRO A 279 1.29 -3.37 -9.29
C PRO A 279 0.18 -4.28 -9.83
N GLY A 280 0.53 -4.99 -10.88
CA GLY A 280 -0.28 -6.02 -11.47
C GLY A 280 -0.46 -7.20 -10.54
N TRP A 281 -1.68 -7.72 -10.47
CA TRP A 281 -1.93 -9.04 -9.92
C TRP A 281 -1.21 -10.03 -10.81
N ILE A 282 -0.05 -10.54 -10.36
CA ILE A 282 0.45 -11.80 -10.90
C ILE A 282 -0.49 -12.86 -10.35
N GLN A 283 -1.64 -13.09 -11.00
CA GLN A 283 -2.32 -14.36 -10.82
C GLN A 283 -1.31 -15.42 -11.26
N GLN A 284 -0.75 -16.14 -10.29
CA GLN A 284 -0.03 -17.37 -10.57
C GLN A 284 -1.07 -18.41 -11.03
N GLY A 285 -1.40 -18.40 -12.33
CA GLY A 285 -2.40 -19.27 -12.97
C GLY A 285 -3.84 -18.81 -12.65
N ILE A 286 -4.72 -18.50 -13.61
CA ILE A 286 -5.01 -19.18 -14.86
C ILE A 286 -5.16 -18.11 -15.95
N TYR A 287 -4.32 -18.18 -16.97
CA TYR A 287 -4.52 -17.41 -18.20
C TYR A 287 -5.77 -17.98 -18.89
N LEU A 288 -6.92 -17.32 -18.76
CA LEU A 288 -8.03 -17.58 -19.66
C LEU A 288 -7.64 -16.97 -21.00
N ASP A 289 -7.10 -17.79 -21.88
CA ASP A 289 -6.87 -17.42 -23.28
C ASP A 289 -8.19 -16.89 -23.86
N PRO A 290 -8.24 -15.64 -24.36
CA PRO A 290 -9.45 -15.10 -25.00
C PRO A 290 -9.97 -15.97 -26.14
N LYS A 291 -9.14 -16.85 -26.71
CA LYS A 291 -9.54 -17.83 -27.74
C LYS A 291 -10.30 -19.04 -27.19
N LEU A 292 -10.32 -19.27 -25.88
CA LEU A 292 -11.09 -20.34 -25.24
C LEU A 292 -12.51 -19.89 -24.85
N LEU A 293 -12.90 -18.65 -25.16
CA LEU A 293 -14.23 -18.09 -24.93
C LEU A 293 -15.07 -17.95 -26.21
N ASN A 294 -14.62 -18.52 -27.34
CA ASN A 294 -15.37 -18.64 -28.58
C ASN A 294 -15.49 -20.10 -29.02
#